data_AF-A0A074SEH5-F1
#
_entry.id   AF-A0A074SEH5-F1
#
_cell.length_a   1.000
_cell.length_b   1.000
_cell.length_c   1.000
_cell.angle_alpha   90.00
_cell.angle_beta   90.00
_cell.angle_gamma   90.00
#
_symmetry.space_group_name_H-M   'P 1'
#
loop_
_entity.id
_entity.type
_entity.pdbx_description
1 polymer ?
#
loop_
_entity_poly.entity_id
_entity_poly.type
_entity_poly.pdbx_seq_one_letter_code
_entity_poly.pdbx_strand_id
1 'polypeptide(L)'
;MADQPAWHPPGQVCQPPELPLYLRNVYDLKPIVGVPSDADVIGIHAVIQAANRVSGVPGMHDPSLLMGLADHLFSAQMAKYRNKYSLITFPSDATYVPPELPAHVSVKLEPVSGAPSDDDMTRVQEALRFYQQFSHAPSMFDAHVNMELSQHLFNLQMARYMRTAGESHASPVTQTATRPGAPAQVTTQNTDGPIDATNNAGTGASATELAERCIQPAHETSSEVFSERFNQVLERLTQLVEQSHQPVERSERLAERFDQLFERFNHLVKQSNESTTKANELANRANQLAEKLNESSERSNRLSEQANKSWGRLGDVLGNINRVLVGIQHAIVRNHKGNTVGALDCLVNEKGQTPLHLHDNLMYRLLSETFSGNFNFETHAIIDDTARSLYIPDACLGYLLYFYGISEDLCESGATTKLRTGKEKNARKRLSRYFSSCLG
;
A
#
# COMPACT_ATOMS: atom_id res chain seq x y z
N MET A 1 -9.37 3.81 -47.83
CA MET A 1 -9.33 4.33 -46.45
C MET A 1 -9.44 3.11 -45.57
N ALA A 2 -8.32 2.69 -45.00
CA ALA A 2 -8.20 1.40 -44.31
C ALA A 2 -8.69 1.55 -42.87
N ASP A 3 -9.65 0.72 -42.49
CA ASP A 3 -10.08 0.50 -41.11
C ASP A 3 -8.88 0.00 -40.29
N GLN A 4 -8.42 0.83 -39.36
CA GLN A 4 -7.60 0.38 -38.24
C GLN A 4 -8.52 -0.18 -37.16
N PRO A 5 -8.11 -1.23 -36.43
CA PRO A 5 -8.91 -1.78 -35.33
C PRO A 5 -8.95 -0.74 -34.22
N ALA A 6 -10.06 -0.02 -34.11
CA ALA A 6 -10.35 0.84 -32.96
C ALA A 6 -10.29 -0.04 -31.72
N TRP A 7 -9.32 0.19 -30.84
CA TRP A 7 -9.11 -0.65 -29.66
C TRP A 7 -10.30 -0.65 -28.69
N HIS A 8 -11.33 0.20 -28.86
CA HIS A 8 -12.64 0.09 -28.22
C HIS A 8 -13.70 0.82 -29.05
N PRO A 9 -14.95 0.33 -29.13
CA PRO A 9 -15.97 0.88 -30.03
C PRO A 9 -16.51 2.26 -29.57
N PRO A 10 -16.91 3.14 -30.50
CA PRO A 10 -17.52 4.42 -30.19
C PRO A 10 -18.91 4.21 -29.57
N GLY A 11 -19.15 4.81 -28.39
CA GLY A 11 -20.43 4.76 -27.67
C GLY A 11 -20.43 4.09 -26.29
N GLN A 12 -19.26 3.80 -25.71
CA GLN A 12 -19.18 3.14 -24.40
C GLN A 12 -19.68 4.06 -23.28
N VAL A 13 -20.79 3.67 -22.66
CA VAL A 13 -21.35 4.32 -21.46
C VAL A 13 -20.56 3.82 -20.24
N CYS A 14 -19.96 4.74 -19.48
CA CYS A 14 -19.34 4.40 -18.21
C CYS A 14 -20.45 4.25 -17.17
N GLN A 15 -20.73 3.02 -16.73
CA GLN A 15 -21.75 2.73 -15.74
C GLN A 15 -21.14 2.76 -14.33
N PRO A 16 -21.73 3.49 -13.37
CA PRO A 16 -21.28 3.48 -11.98
C PRO A 16 -21.71 2.18 -11.28
N PRO A 17 -20.96 1.71 -10.27
CA PRO A 17 -21.41 0.60 -9.43
C PRO A 17 -22.63 1.01 -8.59
N GLU A 18 -23.41 0.03 -8.15
CA GLU A 18 -24.52 0.29 -7.24
C GLU A 18 -23.99 0.74 -5.87
N LEU A 19 -24.40 1.94 -5.45
CA LEU A 19 -23.96 2.52 -4.18
C LEU A 19 -24.83 2.01 -3.02
N PRO A 20 -24.22 1.57 -1.91
CA PRO A 20 -24.95 1.31 -0.66
C PRO A 20 -25.73 2.54 -0.18
N LEU A 21 -26.82 2.32 0.55
CA LEU A 21 -27.74 3.38 0.98
C LEU A 21 -27.04 4.57 1.67
N TYR A 22 -26.01 4.30 2.48
CA TYR A 22 -25.28 5.35 3.19
C TYR A 22 -24.46 6.27 2.26
N LEU A 23 -24.06 5.81 1.07
CA LEU A 23 -23.42 6.64 0.04
C LEU A 23 -24.45 7.22 -0.93
N ARG A 24 -25.43 6.42 -1.36
CA ARG A 24 -26.46 6.82 -2.34
C ARG A 24 -27.30 8.01 -1.87
N ASN A 25 -27.49 8.17 -0.56
CA ASN A 25 -28.23 9.30 0.00
C ASN A 25 -27.46 10.63 -0.07
N VAL A 26 -26.13 10.58 -0.26
CA VAL A 26 -25.24 11.75 -0.26
C VAL A 26 -24.68 12.01 -1.66
N TYR A 27 -24.44 10.95 -2.43
CA TYR A 27 -23.80 11.01 -3.74
C TYR A 27 -24.67 10.33 -4.80
N ASP A 28 -24.82 11.00 -5.94
CA ASP A 28 -25.55 10.51 -7.11
C ASP A 28 -24.60 10.39 -8.30
N LEU A 29 -24.00 9.21 -8.48
CA LEU A 29 -23.19 8.92 -9.66
C LEU A 29 -24.10 8.51 -10.81
N LYS A 30 -24.05 9.25 -11.92
CA LYS A 30 -24.84 9.00 -13.12
C LYS A 30 -24.00 8.26 -14.17
N PRO A 31 -24.63 7.46 -15.05
CA PRO A 31 -23.97 6.92 -16.22
C PRO A 31 -23.40 8.05 -17.10
N ILE A 32 -22.12 7.94 -17.46
CA ILE A 32 -21.42 8.94 -18.27
C ILE A 32 -21.41 8.47 -19.72
N VAL A 33 -21.95 9.30 -20.62
CA VAL A 33 -21.96 9.05 -22.06
C VAL A 33 -21.00 10.00 -22.75
N GLY A 34 -19.98 9.47 -23.42
CA GLY A 34 -18.99 10.30 -24.11
C GLY A 34 -17.88 10.80 -23.19
N VAL A 35 -17.48 12.07 -23.33
CA VAL A 35 -16.37 12.65 -22.57
C VAL A 35 -16.87 13.13 -21.21
N PRO A 36 -16.31 12.65 -20.08
CA PRO A 36 -16.72 13.09 -18.76
C PRO A 36 -16.44 14.56 -18.53
N SER A 37 -17.36 15.25 -17.85
CA SER A 37 -17.09 16.59 -17.32
C SER A 37 -16.18 16.53 -16.09
N ASP A 38 -15.60 17.67 -15.71
CA ASP A 38 -14.82 17.77 -14.48
C ASP A 38 -15.67 17.43 -13.24
N ALA A 39 -16.93 17.84 -13.23
CA ALA A 39 -17.87 17.53 -12.15
C ALA A 39 -18.11 16.02 -12.02
N ASP A 40 -18.18 15.29 -13.13
CA ASP A 40 -18.36 13.83 -13.10
C ASP A 40 -17.17 13.15 -12.44
N VAL A 41 -15.94 13.48 -12.84
CA VAL A 41 -14.72 12.87 -12.28
C VAL A 41 -14.51 13.28 -10.82
N ILE A 42 -14.81 14.53 -10.46
CA ILE A 42 -14.81 15.00 -9.07
C ILE A 42 -15.81 14.19 -8.23
N GLY A 43 -17.02 13.95 -8.75
CA GLY A 43 -18.04 13.13 -8.08
C GLY A 43 -17.54 11.71 -7.79
N ILE A 44 -16.89 11.08 -8.76
CA ILE A 44 -16.32 9.72 -8.59
C ILE A 44 -15.24 9.72 -7.48
N HIS A 45 -14.32 10.69 -7.49
CA HIS A 45 -13.30 10.82 -6.45
C HIS A 45 -13.90 11.03 -5.06
N ALA A 46 -14.95 11.84 -4.94
CA ALA A 46 -15.63 12.09 -3.67
C ALA A 46 -16.24 10.81 -3.09
N VAL A 47 -16.87 9.98 -3.94
CA VAL A 47 -17.44 8.68 -3.52
C VAL A 47 -16.35 7.71 -3.10
N ILE A 48 -15.25 7.60 -3.86
CA ILE A 48 -14.09 6.75 -3.50
C ILE A 48 -13.53 7.17 -2.14
N GLN A 49 -13.37 8.48 -1.91
CA GLN A 49 -12.87 8.99 -0.65
C GLN A 49 -13.82 8.69 0.52
N ALA A 50 -15.13 8.85 0.32
CA ALA A 50 -16.13 8.52 1.32
C ALA A 50 -16.14 7.02 1.66
N ALA A 51 -16.06 6.15 0.64
CA ALA A 51 -15.98 4.70 0.81
C ALA A 51 -14.72 4.27 1.59
N ASN A 52 -13.56 4.87 1.28
CA ASN A 52 -12.31 4.61 2.00
C ASN A 52 -12.29 5.14 3.45
N ARG A 53 -13.11 6.13 3.80
CA ARG A 53 -13.22 6.60 5.19
C ARG A 53 -14.02 5.62 6.05
N VAL A 54 -15.07 5.04 5.49
CA VAL A 54 -15.94 4.10 6.23
C VAL A 54 -15.40 2.67 6.24
N SER A 55 -14.42 2.34 5.39
CA SER A 55 -13.80 1.01 5.38
C SER A 55 -13.10 0.62 6.69
N GLY A 56 -12.76 1.59 7.54
CA GLY A 56 -12.22 1.33 8.89
C GLY A 56 -13.28 0.91 9.91
N VAL A 57 -14.57 1.03 9.58
CA VAL A 57 -15.68 0.65 10.47
C VAL A 57 -16.03 -0.84 10.24
N PRO A 58 -16.09 -1.67 11.31
CA PRO A 58 -16.47 -3.07 11.18
C PRO A 58 -17.80 -3.26 10.45
N GLY A 59 -17.82 -4.11 9.41
CA GLY A 59 -19.00 -4.39 8.60
C GLY A 59 -19.29 -3.37 7.49
N MET A 60 -18.49 -2.31 7.34
CA MET A 60 -18.64 -1.32 6.26
C MET A 60 -17.59 -1.43 5.16
N HIS A 61 -16.58 -2.29 5.33
CA HIS A 61 -15.59 -2.55 4.28
C HIS A 61 -16.16 -3.44 3.18
N ASP A 62 -16.28 -2.88 1.97
CA ASP A 62 -16.70 -3.60 0.77
C ASP A 62 -15.62 -3.46 -0.33
N PRO A 63 -14.73 -4.47 -0.47
CA PRO A 63 -13.71 -4.49 -1.52
C PRO A 63 -14.29 -4.48 -2.94
N SER A 64 -15.46 -5.09 -3.13
CA SER A 64 -16.10 -5.19 -4.45
C SER A 64 -16.62 -3.82 -4.90
N LEU A 65 -17.19 -3.03 -3.99
CA LEU A 65 -17.56 -1.64 -4.26
C LEU A 65 -16.35 -0.77 -4.62
N LEU A 66 -15.25 -0.87 -3.86
CA LEU A 66 -14.03 -0.10 -4.14
C LEU A 66 -13.43 -0.45 -5.50
N MET A 67 -13.45 -1.72 -5.88
CA MET A 67 -13.03 -2.17 -7.22
C MET A 67 -13.94 -1.59 -8.31
N GLY A 68 -15.26 -1.68 -8.14
CA GLY A 68 -16.20 -1.12 -9.11
C GLY A 68 -16.10 0.40 -9.27
N LEU A 69 -15.80 1.12 -8.19
CA LEU A 69 -15.54 2.57 -8.25
C LEU A 69 -14.22 2.88 -8.95
N ALA A 70 -13.18 2.06 -8.75
CA ALA A 70 -11.90 2.19 -9.44
C ALA A 70 -12.05 1.94 -10.96
N ASP A 71 -12.81 0.92 -11.35
CA ASP A 71 -13.12 0.62 -12.76
C ASP A 71 -13.90 1.77 -13.42
N HIS A 72 -14.85 2.35 -12.69
CA HIS A 72 -15.61 3.49 -13.16
C HIS A 72 -14.74 4.75 -13.33
N LEU A 73 -13.86 5.03 -12.35
CA LEU A 73 -12.88 6.12 -12.46
C LEU A 73 -11.92 5.90 -13.63
N PHE A 74 -11.40 4.70 -13.79
CA PHE A 74 -10.51 4.33 -14.90
C PHE A 74 -11.20 4.59 -16.25
N SER A 75 -12.46 4.18 -16.39
CA SER A 75 -13.22 4.37 -17.63
C SER A 75 -13.43 5.85 -17.96
N ALA A 76 -13.75 6.67 -16.95
CA ALA A 76 -13.86 8.11 -17.12
C ALA A 76 -12.52 8.75 -17.50
N GLN A 77 -11.45 8.41 -16.79
CA GLN A 77 -10.11 8.95 -17.07
C GLN A 77 -9.58 8.51 -18.44
N MET A 78 -9.89 7.29 -18.89
CA MET A 78 -9.61 6.81 -20.25
C MET A 78 -10.36 7.61 -21.31
N ALA A 79 -11.63 7.95 -21.06
CA ALA A 79 -12.41 8.75 -21.99
C ALA A 79 -11.84 10.17 -22.15
N LYS A 80 -11.41 10.82 -21.04
CA LYS A 80 -10.70 12.10 -21.10
C LYS A 80 -9.33 11.99 -21.78
N TYR A 81 -8.56 10.95 -21.47
CA TYR A 81 -7.27 10.67 -22.12
C TYR A 81 -7.44 10.54 -23.63
N ARG A 82 -8.39 9.70 -24.07
CA ARG A 82 -8.67 9.52 -25.50
C ARG A 82 -9.06 10.84 -26.12
N ASN A 83 -10.02 11.59 -25.55
CA ASN A 83 -10.42 12.87 -26.13
C ASN A 83 -9.24 13.83 -26.33
N LYS A 84 -8.34 13.93 -25.35
CA LYS A 84 -7.19 14.84 -25.38
C LYS A 84 -6.06 14.40 -26.31
N TYR A 85 -5.83 13.09 -26.44
CA TYR A 85 -4.69 12.53 -27.17
C TYR A 85 -5.10 11.68 -28.40
N SER A 86 -6.35 11.76 -28.85
CA SER A 86 -6.93 10.95 -29.96
C SER A 86 -6.17 11.04 -31.29
N LEU A 87 -5.41 12.11 -31.50
CA LEU A 87 -4.72 12.42 -32.75
C LEU A 87 -3.23 12.07 -32.73
N ILE A 88 -2.74 11.43 -31.67
CA ILE A 88 -1.31 11.17 -31.50
C ILE A 88 -0.97 9.80 -32.10
N THR A 89 -0.27 9.81 -33.23
CA THR A 89 0.19 8.61 -33.94
C THR A 89 1.23 7.83 -33.13
N PHE A 90 2.05 8.52 -32.32
CA PHE A 90 3.05 7.91 -31.44
C PHE A 90 3.11 8.62 -30.07
N PRO A 91 3.16 7.89 -28.93
CA PRO A 91 3.17 8.48 -27.58
C PRO A 91 4.30 9.51 -27.36
N SER A 92 5.39 9.38 -28.13
CA SER A 92 6.56 10.27 -28.13
C SER A 92 6.25 11.72 -28.50
N ASP A 93 5.13 11.98 -29.19
CA ASP A 93 4.77 13.31 -29.69
C ASP A 93 3.86 14.07 -28.71
N ALA A 94 3.40 13.41 -27.63
CA ALA A 94 2.56 14.02 -26.62
C ALA A 94 3.38 14.84 -25.62
N THR A 95 2.87 16.00 -25.21
CA THR A 95 3.36 16.73 -24.03
C THR A 95 2.29 16.71 -22.95
N TYR A 96 2.63 16.12 -21.81
CA TYR A 96 1.78 16.01 -20.64
C TYR A 96 2.09 17.18 -19.70
N VAL A 97 1.22 18.18 -19.70
CA VAL A 97 1.35 19.35 -18.83
C VAL A 97 0.70 19.06 -17.47
N PRO A 98 1.42 19.25 -16.34
CA PRO A 98 0.85 19.10 -15.01
C PRO A 98 -0.09 20.26 -14.67
N PRO A 99 -1.05 20.07 -13.75
CA PRO A 99 -1.89 21.15 -13.26
C PRO A 99 -1.10 22.14 -12.40
N GLU A 100 -1.63 23.37 -12.26
CA GLU A 100 -1.05 24.35 -11.35
C GLU A 100 -1.30 23.92 -9.91
N LEU A 101 -0.22 23.77 -9.13
CA LEU A 101 -0.30 23.34 -7.75
C LEU A 101 -0.35 24.56 -6.80
N PRO A 102 -1.18 24.51 -5.75
CA PRO A 102 -1.21 25.56 -4.73
C PRO A 102 0.14 25.77 -4.05
N ALA A 103 0.41 27.00 -3.58
CA ALA A 103 1.70 27.38 -2.97
C ALA A 103 2.10 26.55 -1.72
N HIS A 104 1.15 25.89 -1.07
CA HIS A 104 1.41 25.01 0.08
C HIS A 104 1.87 23.59 -0.33
N VAL A 105 1.88 23.29 -1.63
CA VAL A 105 2.43 22.04 -2.19
C VAL A 105 3.84 22.30 -2.70
N SER A 106 4.83 21.76 -1.99
CA SER A 106 6.26 22.01 -2.29
C SER A 106 6.80 21.23 -3.50
N VAL A 107 6.05 20.26 -4.02
CA VAL A 107 6.49 19.42 -5.15
C VAL A 107 6.34 20.21 -6.45
N LYS A 108 7.44 20.36 -7.19
CA LYS A 108 7.43 20.97 -8.53
C LYS A 108 7.27 19.89 -9.59
N LEU A 109 6.19 19.99 -10.36
CA LEU A 109 5.95 19.12 -11.51
C LEU A 109 6.29 19.88 -12.79
N GLU A 110 7.07 19.25 -13.66
CA GLU A 110 7.47 19.80 -14.95
C GLU A 110 6.69 19.12 -16.09
N PRO A 111 6.43 19.79 -17.22
CA PRO A 111 5.84 19.16 -18.39
C PRO A 111 6.70 17.99 -18.89
N VAL A 112 6.06 16.85 -19.12
CA VAL A 112 6.73 15.64 -19.61
C VAL A 112 6.43 15.47 -21.10
N SER A 113 7.47 15.48 -21.93
CA SER A 113 7.35 15.21 -23.36
C SER A 113 7.72 13.77 -23.70
N GLY A 114 6.89 13.11 -24.49
CA GLY A 114 7.00 11.69 -24.77
C GLY A 114 6.70 10.84 -23.54
N ALA A 115 7.26 9.64 -23.45
CA ALA A 115 6.93 8.76 -22.34
C ALA A 115 7.81 9.00 -21.08
N PRO A 116 7.16 8.99 -19.90
CA PRO A 116 7.74 9.45 -18.64
C PRO A 116 8.86 8.54 -18.13
N SER A 117 9.80 9.15 -17.40
CA SER A 117 10.80 8.41 -16.61
C SER A 117 10.22 7.89 -15.28
N ASP A 118 10.98 7.04 -14.58
CA ASP A 118 10.64 6.62 -13.22
C ASP A 118 10.59 7.79 -12.23
N ASP A 119 11.47 8.77 -12.40
CA ASP A 119 11.52 9.97 -11.56
C ASP A 119 10.30 10.86 -11.79
N ASP A 120 9.82 10.98 -13.03
CA ASP A 120 8.60 11.73 -13.34
C ASP A 120 7.36 11.06 -12.73
N MET A 121 7.28 9.73 -12.83
CA MET A 121 6.20 8.96 -12.22
C MET A 121 6.19 9.09 -10.69
N THR A 122 7.38 8.99 -10.07
CA THR A 122 7.54 9.10 -8.62
C THR A 122 7.14 10.49 -8.14
N ARG A 123 7.59 11.56 -8.81
CA ARG A 123 7.24 12.94 -8.45
C ARG A 123 5.73 13.21 -8.50
N VAL A 124 5.04 12.74 -9.53
CA VAL A 124 3.59 12.94 -9.65
C VAL A 124 2.82 12.10 -8.62
N GLN A 125 3.26 10.87 -8.34
CA GLN A 125 2.66 10.05 -7.28
C GLN A 125 2.84 10.65 -5.89
N GLU A 126 4.02 11.19 -5.60
CA GLU A 126 4.30 11.90 -4.35
C GLU A 126 3.45 13.16 -4.22
N ALA A 127 3.35 13.96 -5.28
CA ALA A 127 2.49 15.15 -5.30
C ALA A 127 1.03 14.78 -5.02
N LEU A 128 0.50 13.75 -5.68
CA LEU A 128 -0.90 13.31 -5.49
C LEU A 128 -1.12 12.78 -4.08
N ARG A 129 -0.22 11.93 -3.57
CA ARG A 129 -0.32 11.37 -2.22
C ARG A 129 -0.24 12.47 -1.17
N PHE A 130 0.68 13.42 -1.31
CA PHE A 130 0.83 14.56 -0.42
C PHE A 130 -0.44 15.43 -0.45
N TYR A 131 -0.97 15.73 -1.63
CA TYR A 131 -2.16 16.56 -1.76
C TYR A 131 -3.41 15.91 -1.13
N GLN A 132 -3.56 14.58 -1.29
CA GLN A 132 -4.65 13.82 -0.68
C GLN A 132 -4.62 13.80 0.86
N GLN A 133 -3.48 14.08 1.50
CA GLN A 133 -3.42 14.21 2.97
C GLN A 133 -4.24 15.41 3.48
N PHE A 134 -4.38 16.47 2.68
CA PHE A 134 -5.20 17.64 3.04
C PHE A 134 -6.68 17.41 2.88
N SER A 135 -7.10 16.23 2.43
CA SER A 135 -8.51 15.95 2.14
C SER A 135 -9.44 15.99 3.36
N HIS A 136 -8.88 16.10 4.57
CA HIS A 136 -9.58 16.38 5.84
C HIS A 136 -9.70 17.87 6.19
N ALA A 137 -9.00 18.75 5.48
CA ALA A 137 -8.96 20.19 5.69
C ALA A 137 -9.50 20.92 4.44
N PRO A 138 -10.82 21.21 4.36
CA PRO A 138 -11.44 21.83 3.19
C PRO A 138 -10.83 23.18 2.77
N SER A 139 -10.18 23.90 3.69
CA SER A 139 -9.48 25.15 3.40
C SER A 139 -8.16 24.97 2.65
N MET A 140 -7.61 23.76 2.61
CA MET A 140 -6.35 23.42 1.94
C MET A 140 -6.54 22.43 0.78
N PHE A 141 -7.72 21.83 0.64
CA PHE A 141 -7.99 20.83 -0.38
C PHE A 141 -9.01 21.35 -1.40
N ASP A 142 -8.57 21.40 -2.65
CA ASP A 142 -9.39 21.69 -3.82
C ASP A 142 -9.65 20.39 -4.59
N ALA A 143 -10.92 20.04 -4.72
CA ALA A 143 -11.33 18.82 -5.43
C ALA A 143 -10.99 18.87 -6.93
N HIS A 144 -10.96 20.06 -7.53
CA HIS A 144 -10.61 20.25 -8.92
C HIS A 144 -9.12 19.95 -9.16
N VAL A 145 -8.24 20.53 -8.34
CA VAL A 145 -6.79 20.25 -8.38
C VAL A 145 -6.49 18.77 -8.18
N ASN A 146 -7.16 18.10 -7.23
CA ASN A 146 -6.97 16.66 -7.02
C ASN A 146 -7.41 15.83 -8.24
N MET A 147 -8.52 16.19 -8.88
CA MET A 147 -9.00 15.54 -10.09
C MET A 147 -8.03 15.73 -11.25
N GLU A 148 -7.52 16.95 -11.48
CA GLU A 148 -6.54 17.22 -12.54
C GLU A 148 -5.22 16.49 -12.30
N LEU A 149 -4.76 16.44 -11.05
CA LEU A 149 -3.52 15.74 -10.68
C LEU A 149 -3.67 14.23 -10.84
N SER A 150 -4.84 13.67 -10.48
CA SER A 150 -5.16 12.28 -10.74
C SER A 150 -5.23 11.97 -12.23
N GLN A 151 -5.86 12.84 -13.03
CA GLN A 151 -5.89 12.70 -14.49
C GLN A 151 -4.49 12.83 -15.11
N HIS A 152 -3.64 13.71 -14.58
CA HIS A 152 -2.26 13.86 -15.05
C HIS A 152 -1.45 12.58 -14.79
N LEU A 153 -1.53 12.02 -13.58
CA LEU A 153 -0.93 10.72 -13.26
C LEU A 153 -1.42 9.63 -14.22
N PHE A 154 -2.73 9.57 -14.44
CA PHE A 154 -3.35 8.62 -15.36
C PHE A 154 -2.80 8.74 -16.78
N ASN A 155 -2.67 9.97 -17.29
CA ASN A 155 -2.15 10.21 -18.62
C ASN A 155 -0.70 9.71 -18.76
N LEU A 156 0.14 9.94 -17.76
CA LEU A 156 1.52 9.45 -17.75
C LEU A 156 1.59 7.93 -17.67
N GLN A 157 0.71 7.29 -16.90
CA GLN A 157 0.60 5.83 -16.85
C GLN A 157 0.25 5.24 -18.22
N MET A 158 -0.71 5.86 -18.93
CA MET A 158 -1.07 5.46 -20.29
C MET A 158 0.07 5.70 -21.28
N ALA A 159 0.76 6.84 -21.19
CA ALA A 159 1.93 7.12 -22.02
C ALA A 159 3.01 6.04 -21.88
N ARG A 160 3.31 5.67 -20.63
CA ARG A 160 4.29 4.63 -20.31
C ARG A 160 3.86 3.26 -20.83
N TYR A 161 2.60 2.88 -20.60
CA TYR A 161 2.03 1.63 -21.08
C TYR A 161 2.08 1.52 -22.60
N MET A 162 1.67 2.58 -23.31
CA MET A 162 1.63 2.59 -24.78
C MET A 162 3.03 2.53 -25.40
N ARG A 163 4.06 3.13 -24.77
CA ARG A 163 5.47 2.95 -25.19
C ARG A 163 5.87 1.47 -25.10
N THR A 164 5.68 0.85 -23.93
CA THR A 164 6.06 -0.56 -23.71
C THR A 164 5.33 -1.51 -24.67
N ALA A 165 4.05 -1.25 -24.93
CA ALA A 165 3.27 -2.01 -25.90
C ALA A 165 3.76 -1.79 -27.35
N GLY A 166 4.10 -0.54 -27.72
CA GLY A 166 4.65 -0.21 -29.05
C GLY A 166 6.04 -0.78 -29.31
N GLU A 167 6.93 -0.78 -28.30
CA GLU A 167 8.25 -1.42 -28.36
C GLU A 167 8.16 -2.94 -28.53
N SER A 168 7.12 -3.56 -27.97
CA SER A 168 6.85 -5.00 -28.13
C SER A 168 6.37 -5.37 -29.55
N HIS A 169 5.97 -4.40 -30.37
CA HIS A 169 5.48 -4.60 -31.74
C HIS A 169 6.43 -4.12 -32.84
N ALA A 170 7.54 -3.43 -32.52
CA ALA A 170 8.50 -2.93 -33.51
C ALA A 170 9.60 -3.94 -33.85
N SER A 171 9.27 -4.93 -34.68
CA SER A 171 10.20 -5.58 -35.62
C SER A 171 9.37 -6.21 -36.74
N PRO A 172 9.45 -5.67 -37.96
CA PRO A 172 10.37 -6.25 -38.93
C PRO A 172 11.16 -5.22 -39.74
N VAL A 173 12.37 -5.65 -40.08
CA VAL A 173 13.35 -5.02 -40.97
C VAL A 173 12.70 -4.54 -42.28
N THR A 174 12.95 -3.27 -42.61
CA THR A 174 12.75 -2.68 -43.93
C THR A 174 13.54 -3.46 -44.98
N GLN A 175 12.86 -4.10 -45.94
CA GLN A 175 13.44 -4.40 -47.24
C GLN A 175 12.53 -3.89 -48.35
N THR A 176 13.09 -2.97 -49.11
CA THR A 176 12.65 -2.43 -50.40
C THR A 176 12.43 -3.53 -51.44
N ALA A 177 11.29 -3.54 -52.14
CA ALA A 177 11.19 -3.74 -53.60
C ALA A 177 9.73 -3.79 -54.11
N THR A 178 9.37 -2.78 -54.89
CA THR A 178 8.71 -2.87 -56.21
C THR A 178 7.36 -3.62 -56.38
N ARG A 179 6.31 -2.82 -56.66
CA ARG A 179 5.03 -3.14 -57.34
C ARG A 179 5.26 -3.88 -58.69
N PRO A 180 4.46 -4.89 -59.09
CA PRO A 180 3.24 -4.69 -59.92
C PRO A 180 2.09 -5.69 -59.57
N GLY A 181 0.82 -5.28 -59.48
CA GLY A 181 -0.14 -5.37 -60.59
C GLY A 181 -1.33 -6.28 -60.23
N ALA A 182 -2.56 -5.76 -60.25
CA ALA A 182 -3.81 -6.51 -60.08
C ALA A 182 -4.17 -7.27 -61.38
N PRO A 183 -5.10 -8.26 -61.39
CA PRO A 183 -6.54 -7.92 -61.42
C PRO A 183 -7.56 -8.92 -60.78
N ALA A 184 -8.76 -8.37 -60.55
CA ALA A 184 -10.12 -8.93 -60.72
C ALA A 184 -10.77 -9.94 -59.74
N GLN A 185 -11.77 -9.39 -59.00
CA GLN A 185 -13.17 -9.82 -58.78
C GLN A 185 -13.59 -11.29 -58.99
N VAL A 186 -14.25 -11.89 -57.98
CA VAL A 186 -15.54 -12.61 -58.11
C VAL A 186 -16.41 -12.40 -56.85
N THR A 187 -17.71 -12.29 -57.09
CA THR A 187 -18.82 -11.82 -56.26
C THR A 187 -19.49 -12.93 -55.42
N THR A 188 -20.09 -12.52 -54.28
CA THR A 188 -21.33 -13.02 -53.62
C THR A 188 -21.41 -14.45 -53.05
N GLN A 189 -21.80 -14.58 -51.77
CA GLN A 189 -23.20 -14.89 -51.39
C GLN A 189 -23.43 -14.81 -49.86
N ASN A 190 -24.60 -14.26 -49.51
CA ASN A 190 -25.18 -14.13 -48.17
C ASN A 190 -25.91 -15.41 -47.75
N THR A 191 -25.96 -15.72 -46.45
CA THR A 191 -27.16 -16.34 -45.82
C THR A 191 -27.25 -16.00 -44.32
N ASP A 192 -28.45 -15.62 -43.90
CA ASP A 192 -28.90 -15.20 -42.57
C ASP A 192 -28.99 -16.31 -41.50
N GLY A 193 -28.64 -15.94 -40.24
CA GLY A 193 -29.24 -16.29 -38.91
C GLY A 193 -29.48 -17.75 -38.46
N PRO A 194 -29.89 -18.00 -37.18
CA PRO A 194 -30.04 -17.11 -36.02
C PRO A 194 -29.42 -17.62 -34.68
N ILE A 195 -29.24 -16.65 -33.78
CA ILE A 195 -29.32 -16.63 -32.30
C ILE A 195 -29.79 -17.92 -31.61
N ASP A 196 -29.06 -18.37 -30.58
CA ASP A 196 -29.67 -18.98 -29.40
C ASP A 196 -28.85 -18.69 -28.13
N ALA A 197 -29.54 -18.15 -27.13
CA ALA A 197 -29.05 -17.85 -25.80
C ALA A 197 -29.68 -18.83 -24.83
N THR A 198 -28.89 -19.46 -23.97
CA THR A 198 -29.41 -20.03 -22.71
C THR A 198 -28.39 -19.93 -21.59
N ASN A 199 -28.78 -19.10 -20.64
CA ASN A 199 -28.46 -19.09 -19.22
C ASN A 199 -28.68 -20.45 -18.53
N ASN A 200 -27.82 -20.79 -17.58
CA ASN A 200 -28.27 -21.28 -16.27
C ASN A 200 -27.20 -21.08 -15.21
N ALA A 201 -27.68 -20.62 -14.05
CA ALA A 201 -26.93 -20.26 -12.86
C ALA A 201 -27.00 -21.37 -11.81
N GLY A 202 -26.00 -21.39 -10.93
CA GLY A 202 -26.13 -21.87 -9.55
C GLY A 202 -25.36 -23.14 -9.22
N THR A 203 -24.35 -23.01 -8.35
CA THR A 203 -24.36 -23.58 -6.98
C THR A 203 -22.94 -23.54 -6.41
N GLY A 204 -22.77 -22.75 -5.35
CA GLY A 204 -21.56 -22.78 -4.53
C GLY A 204 -21.62 -23.92 -3.53
N ALA A 205 -20.53 -24.68 -3.42
CA ALA A 205 -20.22 -25.47 -2.25
C ALA A 205 -18.70 -25.67 -2.12
N SER A 206 -18.21 -25.41 -0.91
CA SER A 206 -16.94 -25.83 -0.35
C SER A 206 -15.67 -25.08 -0.76
N ALA A 207 -15.44 -24.02 0.01
CA ALA A 207 -14.12 -23.55 0.39
C ALA A 207 -13.35 -24.65 1.15
N THR A 208 -12.66 -25.54 0.43
CA THR A 208 -11.62 -26.42 1.01
C THR A 208 -10.63 -27.01 0.00
N GLU A 209 -10.32 -26.32 -1.10
CA GLU A 209 -9.30 -26.78 -2.07
C GLU A 209 -8.24 -25.72 -2.44
N LEU A 210 -8.10 -24.65 -1.66
CA LEU A 210 -7.09 -23.61 -1.92
C LEU A 210 -5.73 -23.86 -1.23
N ALA A 211 -5.54 -25.00 -0.57
CA ALA A 211 -4.31 -25.30 0.15
C ALA A 211 -3.38 -26.33 -0.53
N GLU A 212 -3.82 -27.02 -1.59
CA GLU A 212 -3.04 -28.14 -2.16
C GLU A 212 -2.65 -28.00 -3.63
N ARG A 213 -2.95 -26.86 -4.27
CA ARG A 213 -2.54 -26.63 -5.67
C ARG A 213 -1.34 -25.71 -5.87
N CYS A 214 -0.61 -25.41 -4.80
CA CYS A 214 0.61 -24.61 -4.84
C CYS A 214 1.88 -25.45 -5.12
N ILE A 215 1.80 -26.55 -5.87
CA ILE A 215 2.94 -27.12 -6.59
C ILE A 215 2.39 -27.79 -7.87
N GLN A 216 2.15 -27.02 -8.93
CA GLN A 216 2.24 -27.56 -10.29
C GLN A 216 3.01 -26.58 -11.18
N PRO A 217 4.02 -27.05 -11.94
CA PRO A 217 4.88 -26.18 -12.72
C PRO A 217 4.10 -25.64 -13.92
N ALA A 218 4.00 -24.32 -14.03
CA ALA A 218 3.35 -23.61 -15.14
C ALA A 218 4.12 -23.67 -16.48
N HIS A 219 4.92 -24.72 -16.72
CA HIS A 219 5.75 -24.85 -17.92
C HIS A 219 5.26 -25.90 -18.94
N GLU A 220 4.20 -26.64 -18.65
CA GLU A 220 3.85 -27.81 -19.47
C GLU A 220 2.88 -27.51 -20.62
N THR A 221 2.06 -26.46 -20.55
CA THR A 221 0.92 -26.33 -21.47
C THR A 221 1.30 -26.04 -22.93
N SER A 222 2.39 -25.31 -23.19
CA SER A 222 2.84 -25.05 -24.57
C SER A 222 3.78 -26.13 -25.10
N SER A 223 4.51 -26.81 -24.21
CA SER A 223 5.42 -27.91 -24.57
C SER A 223 4.65 -29.20 -24.82
N GLU A 224 3.57 -29.46 -24.09
CA GLU A 224 2.67 -30.59 -24.32
C GLU A 224 1.93 -30.44 -25.65
N VAL A 225 1.36 -29.27 -25.95
CA VAL A 225 0.68 -29.00 -27.23
C VAL A 225 1.66 -29.07 -28.41
N PHE A 226 2.91 -28.64 -28.22
CA PHE A 226 3.97 -28.80 -29.21
C PHE A 226 4.35 -30.27 -29.40
N SER A 227 4.62 -31.01 -28.31
CA SER A 227 4.96 -32.43 -28.34
C SER A 227 3.86 -33.27 -28.96
N GLU A 228 2.59 -32.95 -28.67
CA GLU A 228 1.44 -33.67 -29.22
C GLU A 228 1.27 -33.39 -30.72
N ARG A 229 1.44 -32.13 -31.17
CA ARG A 229 1.48 -31.79 -32.60
C ARG A 229 2.70 -32.39 -33.31
N PHE A 230 3.85 -32.43 -32.65
CA PHE A 230 5.10 -32.99 -33.17
C PHE A 230 4.97 -34.50 -33.36
N ASN A 231 4.47 -35.21 -32.34
CA ASN A 231 4.19 -36.64 -32.41
C ASN A 231 3.15 -36.96 -33.48
N GLN A 232 2.12 -36.14 -33.64
CA GLN A 232 1.10 -36.31 -34.67
C GLN A 232 1.64 -36.12 -36.10
N VAL A 233 2.64 -35.24 -36.30
CA VAL A 233 3.34 -35.10 -37.59
C VAL A 233 4.29 -36.27 -37.83
N LEU A 234 5.00 -36.72 -36.79
CA LEU A 234 5.91 -37.86 -36.84
C LEU A 234 5.16 -39.16 -37.20
N GLU A 235 4.03 -39.41 -36.54
CA GLU A 235 3.16 -40.57 -36.77
C GLU A 235 2.59 -40.59 -38.20
N ARG A 236 2.21 -39.42 -38.73
CA ARG A 236 1.77 -39.28 -40.13
C ARG A 236 2.90 -39.54 -41.12
N LEU A 237 4.13 -39.13 -40.80
CA LEU A 237 5.32 -39.45 -41.60
C LEU A 237 5.55 -40.96 -41.61
N THR A 238 5.49 -41.61 -40.45
CA THR A 238 5.65 -43.07 -40.32
C THR A 238 4.58 -43.85 -41.10
N GLN A 239 3.31 -43.46 -40.99
CA GLN A 239 2.21 -44.07 -41.76
C GLN A 239 2.37 -43.92 -43.28
N LEU A 240 2.95 -42.80 -43.74
CA LEU A 240 3.18 -42.57 -45.17
C LEU A 240 4.34 -43.42 -45.71
N VAL A 241 5.35 -43.73 -44.87
CA VAL A 241 6.46 -44.65 -45.21
C VAL A 241 5.93 -46.09 -45.36
N GLU A 242 5.00 -46.49 -44.48
CA GLU A 242 4.41 -47.84 -44.48
C GLU A 242 3.43 -48.10 -45.64
N GLN A 243 2.82 -47.07 -46.25
CA GLN A 243 1.87 -47.22 -47.36
C GLN A 243 2.51 -47.38 -48.77
N SER A 244 3.81 -47.62 -48.87
CA SER A 244 4.55 -47.67 -50.15
C SER A 244 4.42 -48.99 -50.93
N HIS A 245 3.21 -49.38 -51.33
CA HIS A 245 3.02 -50.46 -52.32
C HIS A 245 2.02 -50.07 -53.44
N GLN A 246 2.55 -49.93 -54.68
CA GLN A 246 1.92 -49.68 -56.02
C GLN A 246 1.85 -48.21 -56.56
N PRO A 247 1.71 -48.05 -57.90
CA PRO A 247 2.72 -47.68 -58.90
C PRO A 247 3.07 -46.17 -58.96
N VAL A 248 4.11 -45.84 -59.72
CA VAL A 248 4.88 -44.58 -59.85
C VAL A 248 4.12 -43.25 -59.64
N GLU A 249 2.91 -43.06 -60.18
CA GLU A 249 2.17 -41.79 -60.03
C GLU A 249 1.67 -41.52 -58.59
N ARG A 250 1.40 -42.56 -57.78
CA ARG A 250 1.12 -42.37 -56.35
C ARG A 250 2.37 -42.01 -55.57
N SER A 251 3.54 -42.45 -56.04
CA SER A 251 4.84 -42.17 -55.41
C SER A 251 5.22 -40.70 -55.50
N GLU A 252 4.97 -40.03 -56.64
CA GLU A 252 5.23 -38.60 -56.80
C GLU A 252 4.34 -37.76 -55.88
N ARG A 253 3.05 -38.07 -55.81
CA ARG A 253 2.10 -37.40 -54.90
C ARG A 253 2.42 -37.65 -53.42
N LEU A 254 3.00 -38.81 -53.11
CA LEU A 254 3.42 -39.18 -51.76
C LEU A 254 4.74 -38.49 -51.39
N ALA A 255 5.67 -38.33 -52.34
CA ALA A 255 6.88 -37.52 -52.19
C ALA A 255 6.55 -36.04 -51.95
N GLU A 256 5.64 -35.44 -52.73
CA GLU A 256 5.20 -34.05 -52.49
C GLU A 256 4.57 -33.87 -51.10
N ARG A 257 3.80 -34.87 -50.63
CA ARG A 257 3.22 -34.84 -49.28
C ARG A 257 4.28 -34.97 -48.19
N PHE A 258 5.32 -35.79 -48.41
CA PHE A 258 6.46 -35.86 -47.51
C PHE A 258 7.20 -34.53 -47.44
N ASP A 259 7.49 -33.91 -48.59
CA ASP A 259 8.19 -32.63 -48.64
C ASP A 259 7.39 -31.54 -47.90
N GLN A 260 6.06 -31.50 -48.08
CA GLN A 260 5.19 -30.57 -47.34
C GLN A 260 5.19 -30.82 -45.82
N LEU A 261 5.20 -32.08 -45.38
CA LEU A 261 5.27 -32.41 -43.96
C LEU A 261 6.65 -32.12 -43.38
N PHE A 262 7.71 -32.35 -44.15
CA PHE A 262 9.09 -32.09 -43.76
C PHE A 262 9.36 -30.58 -43.62
N GLU A 263 8.83 -29.76 -44.53
CA GLU A 263 8.89 -28.30 -44.41
C GLU A 263 8.12 -27.79 -43.19
N ARG A 264 6.93 -28.33 -42.92
CA ARG A 264 6.17 -28.01 -41.69
C ARG A 264 6.93 -28.42 -40.42
N PHE A 265 7.60 -29.56 -40.45
CA PHE A 265 8.43 -30.03 -39.35
C PHE A 265 9.62 -29.09 -39.09
N ASN A 266 10.35 -28.71 -40.13
CA ASN A 266 11.46 -27.75 -40.01
C ASN A 266 10.99 -26.40 -39.47
N HIS A 267 9.81 -25.93 -39.89
CA HIS A 267 9.21 -24.70 -39.38
C HIS A 267 8.89 -24.79 -37.87
N LEU A 268 8.30 -25.91 -37.42
CA LEU A 268 7.99 -26.17 -36.01
C LEU A 268 9.26 -26.21 -35.15
N VAL A 269 10.32 -26.88 -35.63
CA VAL A 269 11.62 -26.94 -34.93
C VAL A 269 12.22 -25.54 -34.79
N LYS A 270 12.16 -24.72 -35.85
CA LYS A 270 12.65 -23.34 -35.79
C LYS A 270 11.87 -22.48 -34.78
N GLN A 271 10.55 -22.58 -34.79
CA GLN A 271 9.68 -21.87 -33.84
C GLN A 271 9.94 -22.29 -32.38
N SER A 272 10.19 -23.58 -32.13
CA SER A 272 10.53 -24.09 -30.80
C SER A 272 11.86 -23.54 -30.29
N ASN A 273 12.88 -23.49 -31.15
CA ASN A 273 14.18 -22.91 -30.80
C ASN A 273 14.06 -21.40 -30.49
N GLU A 274 13.27 -20.65 -31.27
CA GLU A 274 13.00 -19.23 -31.00
C GLU A 274 12.20 -19.00 -29.70
N SER A 275 11.30 -19.92 -29.35
CA SER A 275 10.59 -19.87 -28.07
C SER A 275 11.53 -20.12 -26.89
N THR A 276 12.43 -21.11 -27.04
CA THR A 276 13.43 -21.46 -26.02
C THR A 276 14.41 -20.31 -25.76
N THR A 277 14.85 -19.61 -26.81
CA THR A 277 15.74 -18.44 -26.64
C THR A 277 15.05 -17.29 -25.92
N LYS A 278 13.78 -16.99 -26.25
CA LYS A 278 12.97 -15.99 -25.55
C LYS A 278 12.74 -16.34 -24.07
N ALA A 279 12.50 -17.62 -23.78
CA ALA A 279 12.34 -18.09 -22.41
C ALA A 279 13.63 -17.88 -21.58
N ASN A 280 14.79 -18.17 -22.15
CA ASN A 280 16.08 -17.92 -21.50
C ASN A 280 16.35 -16.42 -21.27
N GLU A 281 15.98 -15.56 -22.24
CA GLU A 281 16.10 -14.11 -22.07
C GLU A 281 15.19 -13.58 -20.94
N LEU A 282 13.96 -14.08 -20.86
CA LEU A 282 13.02 -13.77 -19.78
C LEU A 282 13.55 -14.24 -18.42
N ALA A 283 14.09 -15.45 -18.33
CA ALA A 283 14.69 -15.97 -17.11
C ALA A 283 15.87 -15.10 -16.63
N ASN A 284 16.71 -14.65 -17.56
CA ASN A 284 17.82 -13.74 -17.24
C ASN A 284 17.33 -12.38 -16.75
N ARG A 285 16.28 -11.81 -17.37
CA ARG A 285 15.67 -10.56 -16.90
C ARG A 285 15.04 -10.72 -15.51
N ALA A 286 14.37 -11.84 -15.25
CA ALA A 286 13.80 -12.14 -13.94
C ALA A 286 14.89 -12.22 -12.86
N ASN A 287 16.02 -12.86 -13.14
CA ASN A 287 17.15 -12.91 -12.22
C ASN A 287 17.73 -11.53 -11.92
N GLN A 288 17.90 -10.68 -12.94
CA GLN A 288 18.36 -9.30 -12.76
C GLN A 288 17.38 -8.46 -11.92
N LEU A 289 16.07 -8.66 -12.09
CA LEU A 289 15.06 -8.00 -11.27
C LEU A 289 15.09 -8.48 -9.82
N ALA A 290 15.29 -9.78 -9.59
CA ALA A 290 15.41 -10.35 -8.26
C ALA A 290 16.65 -9.79 -7.52
N GLU A 291 17.78 -9.63 -8.21
CA GLU A 291 18.99 -9.04 -7.63
C GLU A 291 18.77 -7.57 -7.25
N LYS A 292 18.19 -6.76 -8.15
CA LYS A 292 17.83 -5.36 -7.85
C LYS A 292 16.85 -5.24 -6.68
N LEU A 293 15.88 -6.15 -6.59
CA LEU A 293 14.93 -6.18 -5.49
C LEU A 293 15.64 -6.49 -4.16
N ASN A 294 16.58 -7.44 -4.16
CA ASN A 294 17.37 -7.76 -2.98
C ASN A 294 18.22 -6.56 -2.53
N GLU A 295 18.90 -5.88 -3.45
CA GLU A 295 19.65 -4.66 -3.12
C GLU A 295 18.76 -3.56 -2.54
N SER A 296 17.57 -3.36 -3.12
CA SER A 296 16.59 -2.39 -2.61
C SER A 296 16.11 -2.77 -1.20
N SER A 297 15.89 -4.07 -0.95
CA SER A 297 15.49 -4.59 0.36
C SER A 297 16.59 -4.33 1.41
N GLU A 298 17.84 -4.61 1.08
CA GLU A 298 18.98 -4.34 1.98
C GLU A 298 19.13 -2.85 2.29
N ARG A 299 18.98 -1.97 1.29
CA ARG A 299 18.98 -0.51 1.50
C ARG A 299 17.84 -0.06 2.40
N SER A 300 16.64 -0.60 2.20
CA SER A 300 15.47 -0.33 3.03
C SER A 300 15.72 -0.75 4.49
N ASN A 301 16.29 -1.93 4.71
CA ASN A 301 16.59 -2.42 6.05
C ASN A 301 17.62 -1.53 6.77
N ARG A 302 18.69 -1.09 6.07
CA ARG A 302 19.68 -0.15 6.63
C ARG A 302 19.06 1.20 7.01
N LEU A 303 18.16 1.73 6.17
CA LEU A 303 17.43 2.96 6.49
C LEU A 303 16.52 2.80 7.71
N SER A 304 15.86 1.65 7.84
CA SER A 304 15.03 1.31 9.01
C SER A 304 15.87 1.24 10.30
N GLU A 305 17.03 0.58 10.27
CA GLU A 305 17.95 0.54 11.40
C GLU A 305 18.46 1.93 11.81
N GLN A 306 18.78 2.78 10.83
CA GLN A 306 19.18 4.18 11.09
C GLN A 306 18.04 5.02 11.67
N ALA A 307 16.81 4.84 11.18
CA ALA A 307 15.63 5.51 11.70
C ALA A 307 15.36 5.09 13.16
N ASN A 308 15.43 3.80 13.46
CA ASN A 308 15.27 3.27 14.82
C ASN A 308 16.33 3.82 15.78
N LYS A 309 17.59 3.90 15.34
CA LYS A 309 18.68 4.53 16.13
C LYS A 309 18.41 6.01 16.40
N SER A 310 17.87 6.73 15.42
CA SER A 310 17.52 8.15 15.56
C SER A 310 16.34 8.33 16.51
N TRP A 311 15.34 7.46 16.45
CA TRP A 311 14.20 7.46 17.37
C TRP A 311 14.61 7.13 18.81
N GLY A 312 15.53 6.18 19.00
CA GLY A 312 16.11 5.91 20.32
C GLY A 312 16.79 7.16 20.91
N ARG A 313 17.62 7.84 20.13
CA ARG A 313 18.26 9.11 20.55
C ARG A 313 17.25 10.20 20.87
N LEU A 314 16.18 10.32 20.08
CA LEU A 314 15.10 11.26 20.35
C LEU A 314 14.40 10.93 21.68
N GLY A 315 14.13 9.64 21.93
CA GLY A 315 13.61 9.15 23.20
C GLY A 315 14.49 9.54 24.38
N ASP A 316 15.80 9.37 24.27
CA ASP A 316 16.76 9.77 25.32
C ASP A 316 16.72 11.28 25.59
N VAL A 317 16.68 12.11 24.53
CA VAL A 317 16.60 13.57 24.65
C VAL A 317 15.29 13.99 25.30
N LEU A 318 14.15 13.43 24.88
CA LEU A 318 12.84 13.71 25.48
C LEU A 318 12.79 13.26 26.95
N GLY A 319 13.39 12.11 27.28
CA GLY A 319 13.54 11.65 28.66
C GLY A 319 14.33 12.63 29.52
N ASN A 320 15.44 13.15 29.00
CA ASN A 320 16.25 14.17 29.69
C ASN A 320 15.48 15.49 29.86
N ILE A 321 14.75 15.94 28.85
CA ILE A 321 13.88 17.12 28.94
C ILE A 321 12.83 16.91 30.04
N ASN A 322 12.19 15.75 30.09
CA ASN A 322 11.18 15.48 31.10
C ASN A 322 11.77 15.51 32.52
N ARG A 323 12.96 14.94 32.73
CA ARG A 323 13.68 15.01 34.01
C ARG A 323 14.00 16.45 34.44
N VAL A 324 14.40 17.30 33.49
CA VAL A 324 14.63 18.73 33.76
C VAL A 324 13.32 19.43 34.14
N LEU A 325 12.24 19.17 33.42
CA LEU A 325 10.92 19.76 33.72
C LEU A 325 10.40 19.33 35.10
N VAL A 326 10.57 18.06 35.47
CA VAL A 326 10.25 17.55 36.82
C VAL A 326 11.08 18.28 37.88
N GLY A 327 12.39 18.46 37.66
CA GLY A 327 13.25 19.20 38.57
C GLY A 327 12.85 20.68 38.73
N ILE A 328 12.47 21.33 37.63
CA ILE A 328 11.92 22.70 37.64
C ILE A 328 10.62 22.75 38.44
N GLN A 329 9.73 21.78 38.23
CA GLN A 329 8.47 21.68 38.95
C GLN A 329 8.70 21.53 40.46
N HIS A 330 9.59 20.61 40.87
CA HIS A 330 9.97 20.47 42.29
C HIS A 330 10.55 21.77 42.86
N ALA A 331 11.36 22.49 42.08
CA ALA A 331 11.92 23.77 42.51
C ALA A 331 10.87 24.89 42.67
N ILE A 332 9.87 24.94 41.80
CA ILE A 332 8.74 25.86 41.93
C ILE A 332 7.95 25.55 43.20
N VAL A 333 7.65 24.27 43.45
CA VAL A 333 6.92 23.87 44.67
C VAL A 333 7.74 24.22 45.91
N ARG A 334 9.04 23.89 45.96
CA ARG A 334 9.93 24.21 47.09
C ARG A 334 9.95 25.70 47.45
N ASN A 335 10.02 26.57 46.43
CA ASN A 335 10.14 28.03 46.63
C ASN A 335 8.84 28.72 47.05
N HIS A 336 7.71 28.00 47.10
CA HIS A 336 6.44 28.56 47.56
C HIS A 336 6.43 28.69 49.10
N LYS A 337 6.29 29.92 49.61
CA LYS A 337 6.26 30.20 51.06
C LYS A 337 5.01 29.65 51.73
N GLY A 338 5.14 29.12 52.94
CA GLY A 338 4.00 28.59 53.71
C GLY A 338 3.59 27.19 53.25
N ASN A 339 4.52 26.43 52.69
CA ASN A 339 4.27 25.04 52.31
C ASN A 339 3.90 24.20 53.54
N THR A 340 2.92 23.32 53.34
CA THR A 340 2.49 22.34 54.33
C THR A 340 2.69 20.93 53.79
N VAL A 341 2.28 19.90 54.53
CA VAL A 341 2.28 18.50 54.06
C VAL A 341 1.57 18.35 52.70
N GLY A 342 0.57 19.19 52.40
CA GLY A 342 -0.13 19.18 51.10
C GLY A 342 0.76 19.53 49.91
N ALA A 343 1.92 20.17 50.10
CA ALA A 343 2.86 20.43 49.00
C ALA A 343 3.45 19.14 48.40
N LEU A 344 3.41 18.02 49.15
CA LEU A 344 3.79 16.71 48.64
C LEU A 344 2.86 16.22 47.53
N ASP A 345 1.58 16.64 47.54
CA ASP A 345 0.60 16.27 46.50
C ASP A 345 0.98 16.89 45.14
N CYS A 346 1.76 17.97 45.17
CA CYS A 346 2.25 18.62 43.97
C CYS A 346 3.48 17.92 43.38
N LEU A 347 4.18 17.04 44.11
CA LEU A 347 5.40 16.41 43.56
C LEU A 347 5.05 15.42 42.45
N VAL A 348 5.78 15.54 41.34
CA VAL A 348 5.65 14.63 40.18
C VAL A 348 6.80 13.64 40.10
N ASN A 349 6.55 12.46 39.53
CA ASN A 349 7.57 11.47 39.21
C ASN A 349 8.32 11.79 37.89
N GLU A 350 9.30 10.96 37.51
CA GLU A 350 10.04 11.12 36.25
C GLU A 350 9.17 11.01 34.98
N LYS A 351 7.90 10.60 35.10
CA LYS A 351 6.91 10.57 34.00
C LYS A 351 6.00 11.80 34.00
N GLY A 352 6.19 12.75 34.91
CA GLY A 352 5.34 13.93 35.07
C GLY A 352 3.98 13.65 35.72
N GLN A 353 3.81 12.48 36.34
CA GLN A 353 2.57 12.08 37.00
C GLN A 353 2.61 12.52 38.46
N THR A 354 1.45 12.83 39.03
CA THR A 354 1.24 13.07 40.47
C THR A 354 0.73 11.81 41.18
N PRO A 355 0.98 11.63 42.47
CA PRO A 355 0.58 10.45 43.24
C PRO A 355 -0.93 10.37 43.57
N LEU A 356 -1.78 11.13 42.85
CA LEU A 356 -3.25 11.17 42.97
C LEU A 356 -3.95 9.80 42.91
N HIS A 357 -3.25 8.74 42.50
CA HIS A 357 -3.72 7.36 42.47
C HIS A 357 -3.25 6.50 43.66
N LEU A 358 -3.06 7.10 44.84
CA LEU A 358 -3.04 6.34 46.09
C LEU A 358 -4.40 5.63 46.26
N HIS A 359 -4.41 4.40 46.79
CA HIS A 359 -5.62 3.62 47.07
C HIS A 359 -6.68 4.54 47.73
N ASP A 360 -7.82 4.73 47.06
CA ASP A 360 -8.94 5.62 47.44
C ASP A 360 -8.76 7.15 47.26
N ASN A 361 -7.91 7.61 46.32
CA ASN A 361 -7.71 9.04 45.99
C ASN A 361 -7.27 9.91 47.19
N LEU A 362 -6.61 9.30 48.17
CA LEU A 362 -6.26 9.98 49.42
C LEU A 362 -5.01 10.84 49.23
N MET A 363 -5.16 12.16 49.41
CA MET A 363 -4.04 13.13 49.43
C MET A 363 -3.10 12.87 50.60
N TYR A 364 -1.81 13.24 50.48
CA TYR A 364 -0.81 13.08 51.55
C TYR A 364 -1.27 13.68 52.87
N ARG A 365 -1.94 14.84 52.82
CA ARG A 365 -2.51 15.47 54.01
C ARG A 365 -3.52 14.54 54.69
N LEU A 366 -4.46 14.00 53.92
CA LEU A 366 -5.55 13.16 54.42
C LEU A 366 -5.03 11.78 54.88
N LEU A 367 -4.03 11.21 54.20
CA LEU A 367 -3.29 10.03 54.66
C LEU A 367 -2.64 10.28 56.01
N SER A 368 -1.87 11.35 56.12
CA SER A 368 -1.14 11.65 57.35
C SER A 368 -2.07 11.96 58.52
N GLU A 369 -3.20 12.64 58.28
CA GLU A 369 -4.22 12.90 59.29
C GLU A 369 -4.90 11.61 59.76
N THR A 370 -5.25 10.70 58.83
CA THR A 370 -5.95 9.44 59.14
C THR A 370 -5.13 8.51 60.02
N PHE A 371 -3.81 8.46 59.82
CA PHE A 371 -2.90 7.57 60.55
C PHE A 371 -2.11 8.27 61.67
N SER A 372 -2.50 9.49 62.01
CA SER A 372 -1.85 10.30 63.04
C SER A 372 -1.78 9.56 64.39
N GLY A 373 -0.63 9.63 65.05
CA GLY A 373 -0.38 9.00 66.36
C GLY A 373 0.09 7.54 66.30
N ASN A 374 0.17 6.92 65.11
CA ASN A 374 0.76 5.59 64.97
C ASN A 374 2.27 5.67 64.69
N PHE A 375 3.09 5.49 65.73
CA PHE A 375 4.56 5.55 65.65
C PHE A 375 5.18 4.54 64.66
N ASN A 376 4.49 3.44 64.34
CA ASN A 376 5.00 2.48 63.35
C ASN A 376 4.92 3.04 61.93
N PHE A 377 4.07 4.05 61.68
CA PHE A 377 3.88 4.68 60.37
C PHE A 377 4.58 6.03 60.24
N GLU A 378 5.18 6.54 61.31
CA GLU A 378 5.80 7.86 61.33
C GLU A 378 7.05 7.92 60.44
N THR A 379 7.10 8.97 59.64
CA THR A 379 8.26 9.42 58.87
C THR A 379 8.31 10.95 58.94
N HIS A 380 9.44 11.56 58.56
CA HIS A 380 9.57 13.02 58.59
C HIS A 380 9.95 13.56 57.21
N ALA A 381 9.54 14.78 56.91
CA ALA A 381 10.07 15.56 55.79
C ALA A 381 10.39 16.97 56.25
N ILE A 382 11.47 17.54 55.73
CA ILE A 382 11.72 18.98 55.84
C ILE A 382 10.86 19.66 54.77
N ILE A 383 10.01 20.58 55.20
CA ILE A 383 9.13 21.38 54.34
C ILE A 383 9.21 22.82 54.83
N ASP A 384 9.61 23.74 53.96
CA ASP A 384 9.79 25.16 54.31
C ASP A 384 10.72 25.31 55.55
N ASP A 385 11.91 24.68 55.47
CA ASP A 385 12.93 24.58 56.53
C ASP A 385 12.46 23.98 57.87
N THR A 386 11.25 23.42 57.92
CA THR A 386 10.63 22.91 59.15
C THR A 386 10.44 21.39 59.06
N ALA A 387 10.90 20.66 60.07
CA ALA A 387 10.63 19.22 60.17
C ALA A 387 9.13 18.98 60.45
N ARG A 388 8.45 18.24 59.56
CA ARG A 388 7.05 17.85 59.68
C ARG A 388 6.93 16.33 59.79
N SER A 389 6.15 15.85 60.77
CA SER A 389 5.79 14.43 60.86
C SER A 389 4.74 14.07 59.81
N LEU A 390 4.91 12.90 59.21
CA LEU A 390 4.06 12.30 58.19
C LEU A 390 3.76 10.86 58.63
N TYR A 391 2.51 10.41 58.50
CA TYR A 391 2.13 9.04 58.85
C TYR A 391 1.75 8.27 57.58
N ILE A 392 2.61 7.32 57.18
CA ILE A 392 2.46 6.55 55.93
C ILE A 392 2.43 5.05 56.26
N PRO A 393 1.30 4.36 56.02
CA PRO A 393 1.20 2.91 56.16
C PRO A 393 2.14 2.15 55.23
N ASP A 394 2.59 0.96 55.63
CA ASP A 394 3.51 0.14 54.83
C ASP A 394 2.96 -0.19 53.43
N ALA A 395 1.64 -0.38 53.32
CA ALA A 395 0.96 -0.63 52.04
C ALA A 395 1.11 0.54 51.05
N CYS A 396 1.11 1.78 51.54
CA CYS A 396 1.31 2.98 50.73
C CYS A 396 2.79 3.26 50.48
N LEU A 397 3.65 2.95 51.46
CA LEU A 397 5.07 3.25 51.43
C LEU A 397 5.77 2.59 50.23
N GLY A 398 5.50 1.32 49.95
CA GLY A 398 6.09 0.65 48.80
C GLY A 398 5.59 1.19 47.45
N TYR A 399 4.32 1.60 47.36
CA TYR A 399 3.79 2.31 46.18
C TYR A 399 4.52 3.63 45.95
N LEU A 400 4.70 4.44 46.98
CA LEU A 400 5.37 5.75 46.86
C LEU A 400 6.84 5.61 46.46
N LEU A 401 7.55 4.63 47.01
CA LEU A 401 8.93 4.37 46.62
C LEU A 401 9.01 3.96 45.14
N TYR A 402 8.10 3.10 44.68
CA TYR A 402 8.04 2.69 43.28
C TYR A 402 7.69 3.88 42.38
N PHE A 403 6.69 4.66 42.77
CA PHE A 403 6.19 5.81 42.03
C PHE A 403 7.28 6.85 41.74
N TYR A 404 8.11 7.17 42.73
CA TYR A 404 9.23 8.11 42.59
C TYR A 404 10.53 7.47 42.09
N GLY A 405 10.53 6.18 41.75
CA GLY A 405 11.72 5.49 41.25
C GLY A 405 12.84 5.29 42.28
N ILE A 406 12.49 5.20 43.58
CA ILE A 406 13.43 5.07 44.71
C ILE A 406 13.26 3.77 45.49
N SER A 407 12.61 2.76 44.90
CA SER A 407 12.31 1.45 45.49
C SER A 407 13.44 0.43 45.45
N GLU A 408 14.57 0.75 44.81
CA GLU A 408 15.73 -0.14 44.66
C GLU A 408 16.16 -0.74 46.02
N ASP A 409 16.33 -2.07 46.05
CA ASP A 409 16.65 -2.90 47.23
C ASP A 409 15.62 -2.94 48.38
N LEU A 410 14.48 -2.26 48.23
CA LEU A 410 13.46 -2.11 49.28
C LEU A 410 12.17 -2.87 48.98
N CYS A 411 11.82 -3.06 47.70
CA CYS A 411 10.63 -3.81 47.27
C CYS A 411 10.98 -5.23 46.78
N GLU A 412 10.03 -6.16 46.86
CA GLU A 412 10.23 -7.58 46.53
C GLU A 412 10.60 -7.80 45.04
N SER A 413 10.12 -6.93 44.12
CA SER A 413 10.52 -6.92 42.71
C SER A 413 10.36 -5.51 42.09
N GLY A 414 10.94 -5.29 40.91
CA GLY A 414 10.83 -4.02 40.18
C GLY A 414 9.41 -3.65 39.69
N ALA A 415 8.42 -4.53 39.85
CA ALA A 415 7.03 -4.28 39.46
C ALA A 415 6.03 -4.41 40.63
N THR A 416 6.49 -4.76 41.84
CA THR A 416 5.61 -4.93 43.01
C THR A 416 5.77 -3.76 43.98
N THR A 417 4.65 -3.23 44.45
CA THR A 417 4.60 -2.20 45.50
C THR A 417 4.77 -2.79 46.91
N LYS A 418 5.03 -4.10 47.01
CA LYS A 418 5.20 -4.81 48.28
C LYS A 418 6.63 -4.66 48.81
N LEU A 419 6.73 -4.15 50.03
CA LEU A 419 8.00 -4.02 50.75
C LEU A 419 8.54 -5.39 51.12
N ARG A 420 9.87 -5.52 51.08
CA ARG A 420 10.56 -6.67 51.68
C ARG A 420 10.45 -6.61 53.19
N THR A 421 10.15 -7.74 53.81
CA THR A 421 10.07 -7.86 55.27
C THR A 421 11.33 -7.32 55.96
N GLY A 422 11.16 -6.41 56.91
CA GLY A 422 12.26 -5.81 57.69
C GLY A 422 12.93 -4.60 57.02
N LYS A 423 12.47 -4.16 55.84
CA LYS A 423 13.00 -2.97 55.14
C LYS A 423 12.20 -1.69 55.40
N GLU A 424 11.14 -1.75 56.19
CA GLU A 424 10.15 -0.69 56.44
C GLU A 424 10.80 0.59 56.97
N LYS A 425 11.77 0.48 57.89
CA LYS A 425 12.52 1.62 58.45
C LYS A 425 13.44 2.29 57.42
N ASN A 426 14.11 1.48 56.59
CA ASN A 426 14.99 1.99 55.54
C ASN A 426 14.18 2.66 54.41
N ALA A 427 13.03 2.08 54.08
CA ALA A 427 12.05 2.61 53.15
C ALA A 427 11.56 4.00 53.58
N ARG A 428 11.11 4.16 54.83
CA ARG A 428 10.71 5.46 55.39
C ARG A 428 11.84 6.48 55.35
N LYS A 429 13.05 6.09 55.76
CA LYS A 429 14.22 6.98 55.74
C LYS A 429 14.57 7.44 54.31
N ARG A 430 14.45 6.56 53.31
CA ARG A 430 14.73 6.92 51.91
C ARG A 430 13.66 7.87 51.37
N LEU A 431 12.39 7.60 51.63
CA LEU A 431 11.29 8.49 51.25
C LEU A 431 11.38 9.86 51.94
N SER A 432 11.70 9.87 53.23
CA SER A 432 11.95 11.08 54.04
C SER A 432 13.03 11.96 53.42
N ARG A 433 14.17 11.35 53.05
CA ARG A 433 15.27 12.07 52.40
C ARG A 433 14.85 12.63 51.04
N TYR A 434 14.11 11.85 50.26
CA TYR A 434 13.60 12.29 48.96
C TYR A 434 12.68 13.50 49.11
N PHE A 435 11.64 13.42 49.95
CA PHE A 435 10.73 14.53 50.19
C PHE A 435 11.44 15.77 50.72
N SER A 436 12.37 15.60 51.66
CA SER A 436 13.16 16.73 52.17
C SER A 436 14.02 17.38 51.08
N SER A 437 14.59 16.61 50.15
CA SER A 437 15.34 17.18 49.01
C SER A 437 14.44 17.92 48.00
N CYS A 438 13.16 17.54 47.92
CA CYS A 438 12.20 18.17 47.04
C CYS A 438 11.61 19.46 47.65
N LEU A 439 11.40 19.52 48.97
CA LEU A 439 10.59 20.58 49.62
C LEU A 439 11.26 21.36 50.76
N GLY A 440 12.44 20.94 51.23
CA GLY A 440 13.14 21.58 52.35
C GLY A 440 14.55 22.00 52.02
#